data_AF-A0A382LIU6-F1
#
_entry.id   AF-A0A382LIU6-F1
#
_cell.length_a   1.000
_cell.length_b   1.000
_cell.length_c   1.000
_cell.angle_alpha   90.00
_cell.angle_beta   90.00
_cell.angle_gamma   90.00
#
_symmetry.space_group_name_H-M   'P 1'
#
loop_
_entity.id
_entity.type
_entity.pdbx_description
1 polymer ?
#
loop_
_entity_poly.entity_id
_entity_poly.type
_entity_poly.pdbx_seq_one_letter_code
_entity_poly.pdbx_strand_id
1 'polypeptide(L)'
;SDANKCAIHASFQSNDAWQHVEFSYTCYQFETKADLQTAVDLWVSDNATALSTYGPINSWDVSLITDMSDLFKDKSTFDDDISSWDVSSVTTMYQMFFQADSFNQDLSNWDVSSVTNMSTMFFSANNFNGDVSTWDVTSVTNMSNLFNAARDFNGDISGWDVSSVTNMSNIFQQCYDFNQDISGWNVSNVTSMENMFLDATSFNQELSNWDVSNVMYIKKMFKNATSFNGNISTWDVSSAMNMSNMFLNATSFNQDISNWNVSNVTDMNHMFYDATSFNQDISGWNVSNVTDMKWMFVNTSSFNGDLSSWNVSSVTNMQGMFYNNSSFNGDISSWDVSGVTEMTDMFLNTPGLSDANKCAIHASFQSNDAWPYEWSDNCYQFQTKEELETAVDLWTCSYN
;
A
#
# COMPACT_ATOMS: atom_id res chain seq x y z
N SER A 1 -4.88 -16.26 -41.77
CA SER A 1 -3.65 -15.50 -41.48
C SER A 1 -2.50 -16.47 -41.30
N ASP A 2 -1.25 -16.01 -41.37
CA ASP A 2 -0.10 -16.86 -41.04
C ASP A 2 -0.07 -17.20 -39.53
N ALA A 3 -0.59 -16.31 -38.69
CA ALA A 3 -0.91 -16.60 -37.27
C ALA A 3 -1.77 -17.87 -37.11
N ASN A 4 -2.84 -18.04 -37.91
CA ASN A 4 -3.67 -19.25 -37.84
C ASN A 4 -2.91 -20.50 -38.30
N LYS A 5 -1.99 -20.39 -39.28
CA LYS A 5 -1.20 -21.53 -39.73
C LYS A 5 -0.21 -21.97 -38.67
N CYS A 6 0.42 -21.03 -37.96
CA CYS A 6 1.29 -21.31 -36.83
C CYS A 6 0.53 -21.95 -35.67
N ALA A 7 -0.61 -21.36 -35.27
CA ALA A 7 -1.46 -21.92 -34.22
C ALA A 7 -1.90 -23.36 -34.54
N ILE A 8 -2.29 -23.64 -35.79
CA ILE A 8 -2.64 -25.00 -36.25
C ILE A 8 -1.41 -25.92 -36.21
N HIS A 9 -0.24 -25.48 -36.68
CA HIS A 9 0.97 -26.30 -36.66
C HIS A 9 1.37 -26.66 -35.21
N ALA A 10 1.46 -25.67 -34.32
CA ALA A 10 1.83 -25.86 -32.92
C ALA A 10 0.86 -26.79 -32.17
N SER A 11 -0.45 -26.67 -32.42
CA SER A 11 -1.44 -27.54 -31.76
C SER A 11 -1.53 -28.96 -32.36
N PHE A 12 -1.03 -29.18 -33.58
CA PHE A 12 -1.13 -30.46 -34.28
C PHE A 12 0.21 -31.21 -34.36
N GLN A 13 1.34 -30.57 -34.03
CA GLN A 13 2.68 -31.15 -34.14
C GLN A 13 2.91 -32.38 -33.24
N SER A 14 2.15 -32.52 -32.15
CA SER A 14 2.19 -33.69 -31.26
C SER A 14 1.37 -34.87 -31.76
N ASN A 15 0.64 -34.72 -32.88
CA ASN A 15 -0.20 -35.77 -33.46
C ASN A 15 0.56 -36.50 -34.59
N ASP A 16 0.92 -37.76 -34.34
CA ASP A 16 1.66 -38.62 -35.29
C ASP A 16 0.96 -38.80 -36.66
N ALA A 17 -0.34 -38.52 -36.76
CA ALA A 17 -1.09 -38.60 -38.02
C ALA A 17 -1.01 -37.31 -38.87
N TRP A 18 -0.45 -36.23 -38.35
CA TRP A 18 -0.35 -34.95 -39.05
C TRP A 18 0.76 -34.96 -40.10
N GLN A 19 0.40 -34.99 -41.38
CA GLN A 19 1.35 -34.97 -42.51
C GLN A 19 1.61 -33.53 -42.99
N HIS A 20 2.80 -33.00 -42.68
CA HIS A 20 3.18 -31.58 -42.77
C HIS A 20 3.74 -31.17 -44.16
N VAL A 21 3.32 -31.83 -45.24
CA VAL A 21 4.06 -31.81 -46.52
C VAL A 21 3.96 -30.47 -47.29
N GLU A 22 3.08 -29.52 -46.94
CA GLU A 22 2.95 -28.25 -47.69
C GLU A 22 2.67 -26.98 -46.86
N PHE A 23 3.16 -26.90 -45.61
CA PHE A 23 3.25 -25.58 -44.94
C PHE A 23 4.68 -25.07 -45.05
N SER A 24 4.94 -24.19 -46.03
CA SER A 24 6.26 -23.57 -46.24
C SER A 24 6.61 -22.48 -45.22
N TYR A 25 5.95 -22.46 -44.06
CA TYR A 25 6.12 -21.46 -43.01
C TYR A 25 6.23 -22.16 -41.66
N THR A 26 7.44 -22.19 -41.14
CA THR A 26 7.77 -22.63 -39.78
C THR A 26 7.65 -21.43 -38.85
N CYS A 27 6.92 -21.55 -37.75
CA CYS A 27 7.03 -20.59 -36.64
C CYS A 27 8.50 -20.50 -36.25
N TYR A 28 9.03 -19.29 -36.07
CA TYR A 28 10.42 -19.17 -35.62
C TYR A 28 10.46 -19.60 -34.15
N GLN A 29 11.04 -20.76 -33.89
CA GLN A 29 11.21 -21.28 -32.55
C GLN A 29 12.49 -20.74 -31.94
N PHE A 30 12.37 -20.13 -30.76
CA PHE A 30 13.49 -19.62 -30.00
C PHE A 30 14.00 -20.69 -29.04
N GLU A 31 15.26 -21.09 -29.20
CA GLU A 31 15.91 -22.07 -28.30
C GLU A 31 16.40 -21.41 -26.99
N THR A 32 16.70 -20.10 -27.03
CA THR A 32 17.24 -19.37 -25.89
C THR A 32 16.57 -18.01 -25.69
N LYS A 33 16.53 -17.55 -24.42
CA LYS A 33 16.07 -16.19 -24.08
C LYS A 33 16.87 -15.11 -24.81
N ALA A 34 18.17 -15.32 -25.03
CA ALA A 34 19.03 -14.33 -25.67
C ALA A 34 18.67 -14.12 -27.16
N ASP A 35 18.30 -15.19 -27.85
CA ASP A 35 17.83 -15.12 -29.24
C ASP A 35 16.47 -14.43 -29.31
N LEU A 36 15.56 -14.76 -28.39
CA LEU A 36 14.26 -14.09 -28.28
C LEU A 36 14.42 -12.58 -27.97
N GLN A 37 15.30 -12.22 -27.04
CA GLN A 37 15.60 -10.81 -26.72
C GLN A 37 16.10 -10.06 -27.96
N THR A 38 17.02 -10.66 -28.72
CA THR A 38 17.53 -10.06 -29.96
C THR A 38 16.41 -9.82 -30.97
N ALA A 39 15.48 -10.77 -31.10
CA ALA A 39 14.32 -10.62 -31.98
C ALA A 39 13.35 -9.53 -31.49
N VAL A 40 13.07 -9.44 -30.18
CA VAL A 40 12.22 -8.38 -29.61
C VAL A 40 12.86 -7.00 -29.78
N ASP A 41 14.17 -6.87 -29.52
CA ASP A 41 14.91 -5.63 -29.72
C ASP A 41 14.84 -5.18 -31.19
N LEU A 42 14.99 -6.13 -32.11
CA LEU A 42 14.85 -5.88 -33.54
C LEU A 42 13.40 -5.52 -33.91
N TRP A 43 12.41 -6.19 -33.34
CA TRP A 43 10.99 -5.91 -33.61
C TRP A 43 10.61 -4.47 -33.29
N VAL A 44 11.11 -3.94 -32.18
CA VAL A 44 10.86 -2.56 -31.76
C VAL A 44 11.72 -1.54 -32.51
N SER A 45 12.98 -1.86 -32.84
CA SER A 45 13.89 -0.92 -33.51
C SER A 45 13.77 -0.90 -35.04
N ASP A 46 13.47 -2.04 -35.66
CA ASP A 46 13.28 -2.23 -37.10
C ASP A 46 12.29 -3.39 -37.38
N ASN A 47 11.00 -3.07 -37.23
CA ASN A 47 9.90 -4.00 -37.40
C ASN A 47 9.91 -4.71 -38.77
N ALA A 48 10.33 -4.03 -39.85
CA ALA A 48 10.35 -4.60 -41.18
C ALA A 48 11.39 -5.73 -41.30
N THR A 49 12.58 -5.53 -40.74
CA THR A 49 13.62 -6.56 -40.72
C THR A 49 13.20 -7.72 -39.81
N ALA A 50 12.65 -7.45 -38.63
CA ALA A 50 12.15 -8.49 -37.72
C ALA A 50 11.05 -9.34 -38.36
N LEU A 51 10.06 -8.70 -39.00
CA LEU A 51 8.98 -9.37 -39.72
C LEU A 51 9.50 -10.29 -40.83
N SER A 52 10.52 -9.85 -41.57
CA SER A 52 11.13 -10.67 -42.63
C SER A 52 12.00 -11.83 -42.11
N THR A 53 12.55 -11.69 -40.90
CA THR A 53 13.50 -12.63 -40.31
C THR A 53 12.80 -13.69 -39.46
N TYR A 54 11.90 -13.26 -38.59
CA TYR A 54 11.24 -14.08 -37.57
C TYR A 54 9.74 -14.28 -37.83
N GLY A 55 9.16 -13.56 -38.80
CA GLY A 55 7.72 -13.51 -39.02
C GLY A 55 7.00 -12.57 -38.03
N PRO A 56 5.67 -12.49 -38.10
CA PRO A 56 4.86 -11.68 -37.16
C PRO A 56 5.09 -12.10 -35.71
N ILE A 57 5.18 -11.15 -34.78
CA ILE A 57 5.51 -11.43 -33.37
C ILE A 57 4.55 -12.40 -32.69
N ASN A 58 3.25 -12.32 -32.98
CA ASN A 58 2.26 -13.26 -32.43
C ASN A 58 2.45 -14.72 -32.92
N SER A 59 3.22 -14.94 -33.99
CA SER A 59 3.49 -16.28 -34.52
C SER A 59 4.79 -16.91 -34.03
N TRP A 60 5.55 -16.22 -33.17
CA TRP A 60 6.80 -16.71 -32.61
C TRP A 60 6.57 -17.88 -31.65
N ASP A 61 7.35 -18.94 -31.79
CA ASP A 61 7.30 -20.07 -30.87
C ASP A 61 8.29 -19.86 -29.73
N VAL A 62 7.74 -19.58 -28.55
CA VAL A 62 8.47 -19.32 -27.30
C VAL A 62 8.32 -20.46 -26.27
N SER A 63 7.77 -21.61 -26.69
CA SER A 63 7.42 -22.74 -25.80
C SER A 63 8.61 -23.36 -25.05
N LEU A 64 9.85 -23.15 -25.54
CA LEU A 64 11.09 -23.60 -24.89
C LEU A 64 11.66 -22.59 -23.89
N ILE A 65 11.13 -21.37 -23.84
CA ILE A 65 11.64 -20.29 -22.99
C ILE A 65 11.08 -20.42 -21.58
N THR A 66 11.98 -20.49 -20.60
CA THR A 66 11.62 -20.63 -19.17
C THR A 66 11.81 -19.35 -18.36
N ASP A 67 12.51 -18.36 -18.92
CA ASP A 67 12.80 -17.05 -18.32
C ASP A 67 12.47 -15.95 -19.32
N MET A 68 11.45 -15.14 -19.01
CA MET A 68 11.02 -13.98 -19.80
C MET A 68 11.42 -12.65 -19.15
N SER A 69 12.33 -12.68 -18.18
CA SER A 69 12.69 -11.49 -17.42
C SER A 69 13.27 -10.40 -18.33
N ASP A 70 12.90 -9.15 -18.10
CA ASP A 70 13.33 -7.96 -18.86
C ASP A 70 12.93 -7.92 -20.36
N LEU A 71 12.17 -8.87 -20.90
CA LEU A 71 12.03 -9.05 -22.35
C LEU A 71 11.55 -7.78 -23.10
N PHE A 72 10.54 -7.09 -22.54
CA PHE A 72 9.97 -5.84 -23.06
C PHE A 72 10.31 -4.62 -22.20
N LYS A 73 11.34 -4.73 -21.36
CA LYS A 73 11.78 -3.63 -20.49
C LYS A 73 12.17 -2.39 -21.30
N ASP A 74 11.70 -1.24 -20.84
CA ASP A 74 11.90 0.10 -21.40
C ASP A 74 11.38 0.26 -22.85
N LYS A 75 10.55 -0.66 -23.35
CA LYS A 75 9.93 -0.59 -24.68
C LYS A 75 8.61 0.18 -24.61
N SER A 76 8.70 1.47 -24.27
CA SER A 76 7.55 2.32 -23.91
C SER A 76 6.43 2.41 -24.97
N THR A 77 6.72 2.15 -26.25
CA THR A 77 5.74 2.18 -27.35
C THR A 77 5.20 0.81 -27.76
N PHE A 78 5.65 -0.27 -27.11
CA PHE A 78 5.25 -1.63 -27.49
C PHE A 78 3.83 -1.94 -27.01
N ASP A 79 2.96 -2.35 -27.94
CA ASP A 79 1.58 -2.77 -27.69
C ASP A 79 1.09 -3.76 -28.77
N ASP A 80 2.01 -4.53 -29.36
CA ASP A 80 1.63 -5.54 -30.36
C ASP A 80 1.13 -6.82 -29.68
N ASP A 81 0.17 -7.48 -30.32
CA ASP A 81 -0.46 -8.72 -29.85
C ASP A 81 0.57 -9.85 -29.65
N ILE A 82 0.58 -10.41 -28.44
CA ILE A 82 1.37 -11.58 -28.01
C ILE A 82 0.50 -12.62 -27.30
N SER A 83 -0.83 -12.52 -27.44
CA SER A 83 -1.81 -13.37 -26.75
C SER A 83 -1.70 -14.85 -27.10
N SER A 84 -1.09 -15.18 -28.25
CA SER A 84 -0.90 -16.55 -28.75
C SER A 84 0.43 -17.20 -28.35
N TRP A 85 1.27 -16.53 -27.57
CA TRP A 85 2.51 -17.11 -27.06
C TRP A 85 2.23 -18.24 -26.06
N ASP A 86 2.87 -19.39 -26.26
CA ASP A 86 2.86 -20.49 -25.28
C ASP A 86 3.87 -20.21 -24.17
N VAL A 87 3.39 -19.69 -23.04
CA VAL A 87 4.20 -19.34 -21.87
C VAL A 87 4.15 -20.41 -20.76
N SER A 88 3.60 -21.59 -21.03
CA SER A 88 3.39 -22.66 -20.02
C SER A 88 4.68 -23.17 -19.37
N SER A 89 5.82 -23.05 -20.08
CA SER A 89 7.17 -23.39 -19.58
C SER A 89 7.82 -22.28 -18.75
N VAL A 90 7.25 -21.08 -18.71
CA VAL A 90 7.87 -19.90 -18.07
C VAL A 90 7.80 -20.03 -16.55
N THR A 91 8.93 -19.81 -15.90
CA THR A 91 9.07 -19.87 -14.43
C THR A 91 9.28 -18.50 -13.79
N THR A 92 9.72 -17.51 -14.57
CA THR A 92 9.93 -16.12 -14.13
C THR A 92 9.56 -15.11 -15.22
N MET A 93 8.81 -14.09 -14.83
CA MET A 93 8.42 -12.93 -15.65
C MET A 93 8.92 -11.61 -15.04
N TYR A 94 9.98 -11.69 -14.24
CA TYR A 94 10.57 -10.55 -13.53
C TYR A 94 10.84 -9.38 -14.48
N GLN A 95 10.25 -8.21 -14.23
CA GLN A 95 10.44 -7.00 -15.04
C GLN A 95 10.12 -7.13 -16.55
N MET A 96 9.33 -8.13 -16.96
CA MET A 96 9.07 -8.38 -18.38
C MET A 96 8.54 -7.15 -19.13
N PHE A 97 7.65 -6.36 -18.53
CA PHE A 97 7.05 -5.13 -19.10
C PHE A 97 7.41 -3.87 -18.28
N PHE A 98 8.55 -3.87 -17.60
CA PHE A 98 9.01 -2.70 -16.85
C PHE A 98 9.11 -1.47 -17.76
N GLN A 99 8.42 -0.38 -17.43
CA GLN A 99 8.34 0.86 -18.23
C GLN A 99 7.83 0.66 -19.67
N ALA A 100 7.03 -0.38 -19.93
CA ALA A 100 6.31 -0.55 -21.19
C ALA A 100 5.02 0.29 -21.19
N ASP A 101 5.17 1.63 -21.21
CA ASP A 101 4.08 2.59 -20.98
C ASP A 101 2.80 2.34 -21.79
N SER A 102 2.92 1.96 -23.07
CA SER A 102 1.78 1.77 -23.98
C SER A 102 1.16 0.38 -23.94
N PHE A 103 1.79 -0.59 -23.28
CA PHE A 103 1.39 -1.98 -23.35
C PHE A 103 0.06 -2.23 -22.65
N ASN A 104 -0.93 -2.76 -23.37
CA ASN A 104 -2.28 -2.99 -22.87
C ASN A 104 -2.98 -4.18 -23.56
N GLN A 105 -2.23 -5.22 -23.92
CA GLN A 105 -2.77 -6.40 -24.60
C GLN A 105 -3.52 -7.33 -23.65
N ASP A 106 -4.49 -8.06 -24.19
CA ASP A 106 -5.19 -9.16 -23.51
C ASP A 106 -4.24 -10.36 -23.34
N LEU A 107 -4.03 -10.79 -22.09
CA LEU A 107 -3.15 -11.90 -21.71
C LEU A 107 -3.92 -13.07 -21.09
N SER A 108 -5.25 -13.10 -21.24
CA SER A 108 -6.12 -14.12 -20.62
C SER A 108 -5.87 -15.54 -21.13
N ASN A 109 -5.22 -15.71 -22.29
CA ASN A 109 -4.88 -17.02 -22.83
C ASN A 109 -3.53 -17.58 -22.34
N TRP A 110 -2.78 -16.81 -21.55
CA TRP A 110 -1.48 -17.25 -21.04
C TRP A 110 -1.63 -18.25 -19.89
N ASP A 111 -0.99 -19.41 -20.03
CA ASP A 111 -0.82 -20.36 -18.93
C ASP A 111 0.40 -19.96 -18.09
N VAL A 112 0.14 -19.28 -16.96
CA VAL A 112 1.17 -18.83 -16.02
C VAL A 112 1.34 -19.75 -14.80
N SER A 113 0.75 -20.95 -14.82
CA SER A 113 0.73 -21.88 -13.66
C SER A 113 2.12 -22.32 -13.18
N SER A 114 3.12 -22.27 -14.05
CA SER A 114 4.54 -22.57 -13.75
C SER A 114 5.32 -21.37 -13.18
N VAL A 115 4.77 -20.16 -13.23
CA VAL A 115 5.49 -18.93 -12.84
C VAL A 115 5.55 -18.83 -11.32
N THR A 116 6.76 -18.62 -10.81
CA THR A 116 7.00 -18.46 -9.35
C THR A 116 7.33 -17.04 -8.94
N ASN A 117 7.79 -16.21 -9.90
CA ASN A 117 8.20 -14.83 -9.70
C ASN A 117 7.63 -13.92 -10.81
N MET A 118 6.72 -13.03 -10.42
CA MET A 118 6.14 -11.97 -11.26
C MET A 118 6.53 -10.58 -10.77
N SER A 119 7.50 -10.47 -9.86
CA SER A 119 7.83 -9.19 -9.25
C SER A 119 8.21 -8.15 -10.31
N THR A 120 7.66 -6.95 -10.16
CA THR A 120 7.97 -5.80 -11.02
C THR A 120 7.57 -6.00 -12.50
N MET A 121 6.74 -7.00 -12.84
CA MET A 121 6.42 -7.33 -14.25
C MET A 121 5.80 -6.15 -15.01
N PHE A 122 4.84 -5.42 -14.42
CA PHE A 122 4.18 -4.25 -15.02
C PHE A 122 4.54 -2.93 -14.33
N PHE A 123 5.71 -2.85 -13.69
CA PHE A 123 6.13 -1.62 -13.03
C PHE A 123 6.23 -0.48 -14.04
N SER A 124 5.55 0.64 -13.77
CA SER A 124 5.44 1.79 -14.66
C SER A 124 4.91 1.45 -16.07
N ALA A 125 4.18 0.36 -16.26
CA ALA A 125 3.39 0.14 -17.48
C ALA A 125 2.10 0.96 -17.39
N ASN A 126 2.23 2.28 -17.58
CA ASN A 126 1.21 3.26 -17.20
C ASN A 126 -0.20 2.95 -17.71
N ASN A 127 -0.33 2.50 -18.97
CA ASN A 127 -1.62 2.22 -19.61
C ASN A 127 -2.10 0.77 -19.44
N PHE A 128 -1.35 -0.07 -18.71
CA PHE A 128 -1.68 -1.50 -18.63
C PHE A 128 -2.98 -1.73 -17.85
N ASN A 129 -3.96 -2.29 -18.55
CA ASN A 129 -5.24 -2.75 -18.03
C ASN A 129 -5.75 -3.98 -18.82
N GLY A 130 -4.80 -4.76 -19.36
CA GLY A 130 -5.08 -5.98 -20.12
C GLY A 130 -5.72 -7.06 -19.25
N ASP A 131 -6.52 -7.94 -19.85
CA ASP A 131 -7.16 -9.02 -19.11
C ASP A 131 -6.13 -10.05 -18.63
N VAL A 132 -6.11 -10.26 -17.32
CA VAL A 132 -5.27 -11.23 -16.59
C VAL A 132 -6.11 -12.06 -15.62
N SER A 133 -7.43 -12.02 -15.75
CA SER A 133 -8.38 -12.58 -14.78
C SER A 133 -8.34 -14.11 -14.68
N THR A 134 -7.88 -14.78 -15.74
CA THR A 134 -7.82 -16.25 -15.88
C THR A 134 -6.51 -16.86 -15.39
N TRP A 135 -5.54 -16.04 -14.98
CA TRP A 135 -4.22 -16.51 -14.59
C TRP A 135 -4.26 -17.42 -13.35
N ASP A 136 -3.66 -18.60 -13.46
CA ASP A 136 -3.37 -19.47 -12.32
C ASP A 136 -2.06 -18.99 -11.65
N VAL A 137 -2.20 -18.22 -10.58
CA VAL A 137 -1.07 -17.67 -9.81
C VAL A 137 -0.72 -18.49 -8.57
N THR A 138 -1.23 -19.72 -8.43
CA THR A 138 -1.04 -20.56 -7.23
C THR A 138 0.43 -20.87 -6.92
N SER A 139 1.29 -20.91 -7.93
CA SER A 139 2.74 -21.12 -7.80
C SER A 139 3.54 -19.86 -7.47
N VAL A 140 2.93 -18.67 -7.57
CA VAL A 140 3.63 -17.41 -7.41
C VAL A 140 3.87 -17.14 -5.93
N THR A 141 5.14 -16.89 -5.57
CA THR A 141 5.54 -16.61 -4.18
C THR A 141 5.93 -15.14 -3.97
N ASN A 142 6.30 -14.43 -5.05
CA ASN A 142 6.70 -13.03 -5.03
C ASN A 142 5.99 -12.24 -6.14
N MET A 143 5.10 -11.33 -5.72
CA MET A 143 4.40 -10.37 -6.58
C MET A 143 4.79 -8.92 -6.27
N SER A 144 5.88 -8.69 -5.52
CA SER A 144 6.26 -7.33 -5.11
C SER A 144 6.38 -6.40 -6.33
N ASN A 145 5.78 -5.22 -6.22
CA ASN A 145 5.70 -4.21 -7.27
C ASN A 145 5.04 -4.67 -8.60
N LEU A 146 4.22 -5.72 -8.61
CA LEU A 146 3.64 -6.27 -9.84
C LEU A 146 2.99 -5.21 -10.73
N PHE A 147 2.13 -4.34 -10.16
CA PHE A 147 1.44 -3.25 -10.85
C PHE A 147 1.90 -1.85 -10.39
N ASN A 148 3.05 -1.73 -9.73
CA ASN A 148 3.50 -0.43 -9.20
C ASN A 148 3.61 0.60 -10.33
N ALA A 149 2.89 1.72 -10.21
CA ALA A 149 2.78 2.77 -11.22
C ALA A 149 2.16 2.33 -12.56
N ALA A 150 1.45 1.19 -12.61
CA ALA A 150 0.48 0.90 -13.67
C ALA A 150 -0.81 1.69 -13.38
N ARG A 151 -0.79 2.98 -13.76
CA ARG A 151 -1.74 4.01 -13.32
C ARG A 151 -3.19 3.68 -13.65
N ASP A 152 -3.41 3.13 -14.84
CA ASP A 152 -4.73 2.82 -15.40
C ASP A 152 -5.21 1.41 -15.02
N PHE A 153 -4.39 0.64 -14.28
CA PHE A 153 -4.72 -0.74 -13.94
C PHE A 153 -5.94 -0.82 -13.01
N ASN A 154 -6.99 -1.47 -13.49
CA ASN A 154 -8.19 -1.79 -12.74
C ASN A 154 -8.81 -3.11 -13.24
N GLY A 155 -7.96 -4.05 -13.70
CA GLY A 155 -8.38 -5.35 -14.24
C GLY A 155 -8.83 -6.30 -13.14
N ASP A 156 -9.82 -7.15 -13.43
CA ASP A 156 -10.35 -8.11 -12.47
C ASP A 156 -9.30 -9.16 -12.10
N ILE A 157 -8.98 -9.22 -10.81
CA ILE A 157 -8.05 -10.16 -10.17
C ILE A 157 -8.68 -10.82 -8.93
N SER A 158 -10.00 -10.73 -8.82
CA SER A 158 -10.76 -11.29 -7.68
C SER A 158 -10.62 -12.82 -7.58
N GLY A 159 -10.43 -13.49 -8.73
CA GLY A 159 -10.30 -14.95 -8.83
C GLY A 159 -8.89 -15.51 -8.56
N TRP A 160 -7.90 -14.66 -8.33
CA TRP A 160 -6.51 -15.10 -8.11
C TRP A 160 -6.35 -15.82 -6.76
N ASP A 161 -5.78 -17.03 -6.77
CA ASP A 161 -5.34 -17.72 -5.55
C ASP A 161 -3.93 -17.25 -5.15
N VAL A 162 -3.89 -16.26 -4.27
CA VAL A 162 -2.65 -15.66 -3.75
C VAL A 162 -2.12 -16.35 -2.48
N SER A 163 -2.63 -17.54 -2.13
CA SER A 163 -2.31 -18.20 -0.85
C SER A 163 -0.84 -18.57 -0.68
N SER A 164 -0.07 -18.69 -1.77
CA SER A 164 1.39 -18.94 -1.75
C SER A 164 2.24 -17.66 -1.63
N VAL A 165 1.65 -16.48 -1.76
CA VAL A 165 2.38 -15.21 -1.79
C VAL A 165 2.81 -14.81 -0.38
N THR A 166 4.08 -14.45 -0.24
CA THR A 166 4.65 -14.01 1.05
C THR A 166 4.96 -12.52 1.11
N ASN A 167 5.10 -11.87 -0.04
CA ASN A 167 5.44 -10.44 -0.18
C ASN A 167 4.51 -9.76 -1.19
N MET A 168 3.69 -8.84 -0.68
CA MET A 168 2.76 -7.99 -1.44
C MET A 168 3.15 -6.51 -1.41
N SER A 169 4.41 -6.19 -1.10
CA SER A 169 4.87 -4.81 -1.06
C SER A 169 4.68 -4.10 -2.40
N ASN A 170 4.10 -2.91 -2.33
CA ASN A 170 3.91 -1.99 -3.45
C ASN A 170 3.11 -2.54 -4.65
N ILE A 171 2.31 -3.60 -4.52
CA ILE A 171 1.58 -4.18 -5.68
C ILE A 171 0.77 -3.11 -6.42
N PHE A 172 -0.01 -2.30 -5.70
CA PHE A 172 -0.88 -1.27 -6.26
C PHE A 172 -0.40 0.15 -5.94
N GLN A 173 0.90 0.31 -5.62
CA GLN A 173 1.44 1.65 -5.43
C GLN A 173 1.23 2.46 -6.72
N GLN A 174 0.63 3.66 -6.62
CA GLN A 174 0.34 4.55 -7.75
C GLN A 174 -0.58 3.96 -8.84
N CYS A 175 -1.35 2.90 -8.54
CA CYS A 175 -2.49 2.50 -9.36
C CYS A 175 -3.69 3.41 -9.04
N TYR A 176 -3.76 4.57 -9.70
CA TYR A 176 -4.74 5.60 -9.38
C TYR A 176 -6.19 5.14 -9.60
N ASP A 177 -6.41 4.26 -10.59
CA ASP A 177 -7.75 3.76 -10.96
C ASP A 177 -8.14 2.45 -10.28
N PHE A 178 -7.21 1.78 -9.57
CA PHE A 178 -7.45 0.46 -9.00
C PHE A 178 -8.51 0.50 -7.87
N ASN A 179 -9.59 -0.25 -8.06
CA ASN A 179 -10.65 -0.41 -7.07
C ASN A 179 -11.40 -1.74 -7.24
N GLN A 180 -10.71 -2.82 -7.64
CA GLN A 180 -11.32 -4.14 -7.80
C GLN A 180 -11.48 -4.88 -6.47
N ASP A 181 -12.53 -5.70 -6.36
CA ASP A 181 -12.79 -6.52 -5.18
C ASP A 181 -11.72 -7.61 -5.01
N ILE A 182 -10.94 -7.46 -3.96
CA ILE A 182 -9.90 -8.40 -3.51
C ILE A 182 -10.20 -8.96 -2.11
N SER A 183 -11.44 -8.82 -1.65
CA SER A 183 -11.87 -9.27 -0.32
C SER A 183 -11.78 -10.80 -0.15
N GLY A 184 -11.81 -11.54 -1.27
CA GLY A 184 -11.70 -13.00 -1.31
C GLY A 184 -10.28 -13.56 -1.24
N TRP A 185 -9.25 -12.71 -1.30
CA TRP A 185 -7.86 -13.16 -1.28
C TRP A 185 -7.47 -13.80 0.06
N ASN A 186 -6.83 -14.97 0.00
CA ASN A 186 -6.20 -15.58 1.16
C ASN A 186 -4.79 -15.00 1.37
N VAL A 187 -4.66 -14.03 2.27
CA VAL A 187 -3.41 -13.34 2.59
C VAL A 187 -2.69 -13.89 3.83
N SER A 188 -3.11 -15.05 4.36
CA SER A 188 -2.62 -15.55 5.66
C SER A 188 -1.12 -15.85 5.70
N ASN A 189 -0.46 -16.04 4.55
CA ASN A 189 0.99 -16.28 4.45
C ASN A 189 1.82 -15.01 4.19
N VAL A 190 1.17 -13.85 4.03
CA VAL A 190 1.84 -12.60 3.71
C VAL A 190 2.53 -12.03 4.95
N THR A 191 3.79 -11.63 4.79
CA THR A 191 4.58 -11.02 5.87
C THR A 191 4.84 -9.52 5.65
N SER A 192 4.69 -9.05 4.41
CA SER A 192 4.95 -7.66 4.01
C SER A 192 3.88 -7.13 3.07
N MET A 193 3.26 -6.02 3.47
CA MET A 193 2.28 -5.22 2.71
C MET A 193 2.70 -3.74 2.63
N GLU A 194 4.00 -3.44 2.82
CA GLU A 194 4.50 -2.06 2.78
C GLU A 194 4.09 -1.35 1.48
N ASN A 195 3.54 -0.14 1.62
CA ASN A 195 3.10 0.71 0.51
C ASN A 195 2.10 0.04 -0.48
N MET A 196 1.41 -1.04 -0.11
CA MET A 196 0.59 -1.81 -1.06
C MET A 196 -0.42 -0.94 -1.83
N PHE A 197 -1.05 0.03 -1.16
CA PHE A 197 -2.01 0.98 -1.74
C PHE A 197 -1.51 2.44 -1.64
N LEU A 198 -0.20 2.65 -1.55
CA LEU A 198 0.38 4.01 -1.54
C LEU A 198 0.00 4.74 -2.83
N ASP A 199 -0.62 5.92 -2.70
CA ASP A 199 -1.13 6.71 -3.83
C ASP A 199 -2.25 6.03 -4.66
N ALA A 200 -2.86 4.93 -4.20
CA ALA A 200 -4.01 4.29 -4.87
C ALA A 200 -5.30 5.07 -4.57
N THR A 201 -5.46 6.24 -5.21
CA THR A 201 -6.45 7.25 -4.82
C THR A 201 -7.90 6.81 -4.94
N SER A 202 -8.22 5.86 -5.84
CA SER A 202 -9.60 5.35 -6.02
C SER A 202 -9.92 4.13 -5.16
N PHE A 203 -8.94 3.52 -4.50
CA PHE A 203 -9.12 2.27 -3.78
C PHE A 203 -10.00 2.44 -2.54
N ASN A 204 -11.10 1.69 -2.46
CA ASN A 204 -12.05 1.71 -1.35
C ASN A 204 -12.83 0.38 -1.22
N GLN A 205 -12.11 -0.72 -0.98
CA GLN A 205 -12.70 -2.06 -0.87
C GLN A 205 -12.75 -2.56 0.57
N GLU A 206 -13.72 -3.41 0.87
CA GLU A 206 -13.87 -4.10 2.15
C GLU A 206 -12.80 -5.18 2.32
N LEU A 207 -12.03 -5.14 3.42
CA LEU A 207 -10.91 -6.06 3.65
C LEU A 207 -11.03 -6.83 4.97
N SER A 208 -12.22 -6.88 5.59
CA SER A 208 -12.40 -7.52 6.89
C SER A 208 -12.14 -9.03 6.90
N ASN A 209 -12.14 -9.69 5.74
CA ASN A 209 -11.90 -11.13 5.64
C ASN A 209 -10.41 -11.49 5.58
N TRP A 210 -9.53 -10.50 5.48
CA TRP A 210 -8.09 -10.74 5.41
C TRP A 210 -7.51 -11.14 6.76
N ASP A 211 -6.81 -12.28 6.80
CA ASP A 211 -5.96 -12.68 7.92
C ASP A 211 -4.58 -12.04 7.78
N VAL A 212 -4.38 -10.91 8.45
CA VAL A 212 -3.11 -10.16 8.46
C VAL A 212 -2.22 -10.48 9.67
N SER A 213 -2.53 -11.54 10.43
CA SER A 213 -1.82 -11.88 11.69
C SER A 213 -0.32 -12.13 11.52
N ASN A 214 0.13 -12.52 10.31
CA ASN A 214 1.54 -12.73 9.97
C ASN A 214 2.24 -11.49 9.38
N VAL A 215 1.53 -10.38 9.15
CA VAL A 215 2.09 -9.17 8.54
C VAL A 215 2.93 -8.40 9.56
N MET A 216 4.25 -8.37 9.34
CA MET A 216 5.22 -7.63 10.16
C MET A 216 5.47 -6.22 9.63
N TYR A 217 5.36 -6.05 8.31
CA TYR A 217 5.72 -4.82 7.60
C TYR A 217 4.50 -4.21 6.90
N ILE A 218 3.88 -3.19 7.51
CA ILE A 218 2.62 -2.57 7.05
C ILE A 218 2.69 -1.04 6.92
N LYS A 219 3.89 -0.46 7.03
CA LYS A 219 4.08 0.99 6.94
C LYS A 219 3.60 1.52 5.59
N LYS A 220 3.06 2.75 5.59
CA LYS A 220 2.58 3.47 4.39
C LYS A 220 1.50 2.72 3.56
N MET A 221 0.85 1.68 4.08
CA MET A 221 -0.07 0.83 3.31
C MET A 221 -1.15 1.62 2.58
N PHE A 222 -1.75 2.63 3.21
CA PHE A 222 -2.82 3.47 2.67
C PHE A 222 -2.42 4.96 2.58
N LYS A 223 -1.12 5.26 2.55
CA LYS A 223 -0.66 6.64 2.39
C LYS A 223 -1.19 7.21 1.07
N ASN A 224 -1.78 8.40 1.10
CA ASN A 224 -2.43 9.08 -0.03
C ASN A 224 -3.57 8.29 -0.70
N ALA A 225 -4.09 7.22 -0.11
CA ALA A 225 -5.29 6.52 -0.58
C ALA A 225 -6.53 7.32 -0.17
N THR A 226 -6.78 8.44 -0.84
CA THR A 226 -7.73 9.47 -0.42
C THR A 226 -9.18 9.00 -0.33
N SER A 227 -9.58 8.02 -1.15
CA SER A 227 -10.93 7.43 -1.12
C SER A 227 -11.08 6.28 -0.12
N PHE A 228 -9.98 5.78 0.47
CA PHE A 228 -10.00 4.57 1.26
C PHE A 228 -10.78 4.77 2.57
N ASN A 229 -11.84 3.99 2.73
CA ASN A 229 -12.63 3.86 3.95
C ASN A 229 -13.26 2.45 4.04
N GLY A 230 -12.63 1.42 3.47
CA GLY A 230 -13.08 0.04 3.56
C GLY A 230 -12.79 -0.57 4.93
N ASN A 231 -13.67 -1.43 5.45
CA ASN A 231 -13.55 -1.89 6.82
C ASN A 231 -12.39 -2.91 7.00
N ILE A 232 -11.62 -2.65 8.06
CA ILE A 232 -10.40 -3.36 8.49
C ILE A 232 -10.40 -3.62 10.01
N SER A 233 -11.58 -3.53 10.64
CA SER A 233 -11.75 -3.64 12.10
C SER A 233 -11.36 -5.00 12.67
N THR A 234 -11.41 -6.05 11.84
CA THR A 234 -11.12 -7.45 12.20
C THR A 234 -9.65 -7.82 12.10
N TRP A 235 -8.80 -6.92 11.58
CA TRP A 235 -7.38 -7.22 11.37
C TRP A 235 -6.64 -7.46 12.69
N ASP A 236 -5.94 -8.59 12.77
CA ASP A 236 -4.95 -8.84 13.82
C ASP A 236 -3.60 -8.24 13.40
N VAL A 237 -3.33 -7.03 13.87
CA VAL A 237 -2.07 -6.31 13.60
C VAL A 237 -1.00 -6.56 14.66
N SER A 238 -1.15 -7.57 15.52
CA SER A 238 -0.25 -7.79 16.66
C SER A 238 1.20 -8.10 16.28
N SER A 239 1.46 -8.55 15.05
CA SER A 239 2.82 -8.78 14.53
C SER A 239 3.51 -7.52 13.98
N ALA A 240 2.77 -6.42 13.78
CA ALA A 240 3.32 -5.22 13.15
C ALA A 240 4.24 -4.44 14.11
N MET A 241 5.40 -4.03 13.59
CA MET A 241 6.40 -3.25 14.36
C MET A 241 6.45 -1.77 13.97
N ASN A 242 6.10 -1.45 12.71
CA ASN A 242 6.16 -0.09 12.17
C ASN A 242 4.85 0.23 11.42
N MET A 243 4.12 1.24 11.91
CA MET A 243 2.89 1.76 11.31
C MET A 243 3.06 3.20 10.82
N SER A 244 4.31 3.65 10.63
CA SER A 244 4.58 5.00 10.19
C SER A 244 3.88 5.29 8.86
N ASN A 245 3.29 6.48 8.78
CA ASN A 245 2.59 7.00 7.61
C ASN A 245 1.44 6.11 7.10
N MET A 246 0.92 5.15 7.88
CA MET A 246 -0.04 4.15 7.39
C MET A 246 -1.27 4.77 6.72
N PHE A 247 -1.81 5.84 7.28
CA PHE A 247 -2.96 6.59 6.78
C PHE A 247 -2.63 8.06 6.49
N LEU A 248 -1.36 8.39 6.23
CA LEU A 248 -0.98 9.76 5.88
C LEU A 248 -1.75 10.20 4.63
N ASN A 249 -2.54 11.29 4.74
CA ASN A 249 -3.39 11.86 3.71
C ASN A 249 -4.49 10.90 3.18
N ALA A 250 -4.88 9.90 3.97
CA ALA A 250 -6.08 9.10 3.73
C ALA A 250 -7.32 9.87 4.20
N THR A 251 -7.69 10.91 3.46
CA THR A 251 -8.65 11.93 3.91
C THR A 251 -10.04 11.40 4.22
N SER A 252 -10.48 10.31 3.59
CA SER A 252 -11.79 9.67 3.83
C SER A 252 -11.78 8.63 4.95
N PHE A 253 -10.61 8.22 5.44
CA PHE A 253 -10.48 7.10 6.37
C PHE A 253 -11.08 7.43 7.75
N ASN A 254 -12.04 6.63 8.19
CA ASN A 254 -12.69 6.76 9.49
C ASN A 254 -13.25 5.41 9.99
N GLN A 255 -12.57 4.30 9.72
CA GLN A 255 -13.00 2.97 10.13
C GLN A 255 -12.57 2.63 11.55
N ASP A 256 -13.42 1.90 12.27
CA ASP A 256 -13.16 1.46 13.63
C ASP A 256 -11.92 0.54 13.68
N ILE A 257 -10.92 0.99 14.43
CA ILE A 257 -9.65 0.29 14.68
C ILE A 257 -9.39 0.16 16.18
N SER A 258 -10.42 0.30 17.01
CA SER A 258 -10.29 0.28 18.47
C SER A 258 -9.75 -1.06 18.99
N ASN A 259 -10.04 -2.16 18.27
CA ASN A 259 -9.68 -3.53 18.64
C ASN A 259 -8.27 -3.93 18.21
N TRP A 260 -7.54 -3.06 17.50
CA TRP A 260 -6.20 -3.37 17.04
C TRP A 260 -5.22 -3.52 18.20
N ASN A 261 -4.51 -4.65 18.23
CA ASN A 261 -3.40 -4.85 19.16
C ASN A 261 -2.12 -4.22 18.62
N VAL A 262 -1.83 -2.99 19.05
CA VAL A 262 -0.63 -2.23 18.64
C VAL A 262 0.55 -2.38 19.61
N SER A 263 0.52 -3.35 20.54
CA SER A 263 1.51 -3.44 21.62
C SER A 263 2.96 -3.67 21.17
N ASN A 264 3.18 -4.17 19.95
CA ASN A 264 4.51 -4.40 19.39
C ASN A 264 5.01 -3.24 18.52
N VAL A 265 4.19 -2.22 18.27
CA VAL A 265 4.54 -1.10 17.41
C VAL A 265 5.52 -0.16 18.13
N THR A 266 6.61 0.20 17.46
CA THR A 266 7.61 1.14 17.98
C THR A 266 7.60 2.49 17.26
N ASP A 267 7.03 2.56 16.06
CA ASP A 267 7.03 3.77 15.21
C ASP A 267 5.64 4.02 14.62
N MET A 268 5.05 5.16 15.01
CA MET A 268 3.76 5.68 14.55
C MET A 268 3.90 7.08 13.92
N ASN A 269 5.09 7.47 13.47
CA ASN A 269 5.26 8.79 12.90
C ASN A 269 4.33 9.02 11.71
N HIS A 270 3.71 10.20 11.63
CA HIS A 270 2.80 10.60 10.56
C HIS A 270 1.60 9.66 10.33
N MET A 271 1.24 8.76 11.27
CA MET A 271 0.27 7.70 11.03
C MET A 271 -1.08 8.22 10.49
N PHE A 272 -1.58 9.33 11.03
CA PHE A 272 -2.84 9.97 10.62
C PHE A 272 -2.64 11.41 10.10
N TYR A 273 -1.43 11.80 9.73
CA TYR A 273 -1.17 13.14 9.18
C TYR A 273 -2.11 13.42 8.00
N ASP A 274 -2.84 14.54 7.98
CA ASP A 274 -3.85 14.87 6.95
C ASP A 274 -5.03 13.87 6.81
N ALA A 275 -5.24 12.93 7.74
CA ALA A 275 -6.43 12.07 7.76
C ALA A 275 -7.63 12.84 8.33
N THR A 276 -8.14 13.79 7.56
CA THR A 276 -9.10 14.81 8.02
C THR A 276 -10.43 14.26 8.55
N SER A 277 -10.88 13.09 8.09
CA SER A 277 -12.13 12.45 8.55
C SER A 277 -11.96 11.55 9.78
N PHE A 278 -10.73 11.21 10.17
CA PHE A 278 -10.48 10.23 11.23
C PHE A 278 -10.90 10.77 12.61
N ASN A 279 -11.80 10.04 13.29
CA ASN A 279 -12.26 10.37 14.64
C ASN A 279 -12.73 9.12 15.42
N GLN A 280 -11.99 8.03 15.32
CA GLN A 280 -12.33 6.77 16.01
C GLN A 280 -11.70 6.70 17.41
N ASP A 281 -12.30 5.88 18.27
CA ASP A 281 -11.80 5.63 19.62
C ASP A 281 -10.56 4.72 19.59
N ILE A 282 -9.43 5.29 19.97
CA ILE A 282 -8.14 4.61 20.10
C ILE A 282 -7.60 4.68 21.54
N SER A 283 -8.45 5.03 22.50
CA SER A 283 -8.09 5.12 23.92
C SER A 283 -7.62 3.78 24.51
N GLY A 284 -8.09 2.67 23.94
CA GLY A 284 -7.74 1.30 24.35
C GLY A 284 -6.39 0.80 23.85
N TRP A 285 -5.70 1.53 22.97
CA TRP A 285 -4.44 1.10 22.39
C TRP A 285 -3.31 1.04 23.42
N ASN A 286 -2.56 -0.07 23.43
CA ASN A 286 -1.33 -0.17 24.20
C ASN A 286 -0.14 0.40 23.43
N VAL A 287 0.18 1.68 23.66
CA VAL A 287 1.29 2.39 23.01
C VAL A 287 2.61 2.38 23.80
N SER A 288 2.75 1.52 24.82
CA SER A 288 3.89 1.56 25.76
C SER A 288 5.26 1.29 25.13
N ASN A 289 5.30 0.70 23.93
CA ASN A 289 6.52 0.41 23.18
C ASN A 289 6.81 1.45 22.07
N VAL A 290 5.91 2.41 21.84
CA VAL A 290 6.08 3.43 20.80
C VAL A 290 7.16 4.42 21.25
N THR A 291 8.11 4.69 20.37
CA THR A 291 9.21 5.65 20.59
C THR A 291 9.08 6.92 19.75
N ASP A 292 8.42 6.85 18.59
CA ASP A 292 8.26 7.99 17.67
C ASP A 292 6.76 8.19 17.32
N MET A 293 6.22 9.32 17.74
CA MET A 293 4.85 9.79 17.46
C MET A 293 4.85 11.14 16.71
N LYS A 294 6.00 11.53 16.13
CA LYS A 294 6.11 12.83 15.47
C LYS A 294 5.04 12.94 14.38
N TRP A 295 4.36 14.08 14.37
CA TRP A 295 3.42 14.48 13.33
C TRP A 295 2.21 13.53 13.19
N MET A 296 1.90 12.70 14.20
CA MET A 296 0.90 11.65 14.10
C MET A 296 -0.51 12.15 13.78
N PHE A 297 -0.93 13.28 14.37
CA PHE A 297 -2.27 13.87 14.23
C PHE A 297 -2.27 15.27 13.61
N VAL A 298 -1.25 15.59 12.80
CA VAL A 298 -1.21 16.88 12.08
C VAL A 298 -2.41 17.00 11.15
N ASN A 299 -3.07 18.17 11.14
CA ASN A 299 -4.20 18.45 10.25
C ASN A 299 -5.38 17.44 10.35
N THR A 300 -5.48 16.67 11.44
CA THR A 300 -6.60 15.74 11.68
C THR A 300 -7.81 16.50 12.22
N SER A 301 -8.43 17.31 11.36
CA SER A 301 -9.45 18.29 11.75
C SER A 301 -10.69 17.72 12.41
N SER A 302 -10.98 16.42 12.29
CA SER A 302 -12.09 15.77 12.99
C SER A 302 -11.70 15.10 14.31
N PHE A 303 -10.41 14.86 14.54
CA PHE A 303 -9.96 14.02 15.64
C PHE A 303 -10.02 14.76 16.99
N ASN A 304 -10.79 14.20 17.93
CA ASN A 304 -10.88 14.68 19.32
C ASN A 304 -11.04 13.51 20.32
N GLY A 305 -10.30 12.41 20.08
CA GLY A 305 -10.34 11.23 20.94
C GLY A 305 -9.71 11.45 22.32
N ASP A 306 -10.19 10.71 23.33
CA ASP A 306 -9.55 10.64 24.64
C ASP A 306 -8.28 9.79 24.57
N LEU A 307 -7.14 10.39 24.94
CA LEU A 307 -5.83 9.73 24.95
C LEU A 307 -5.21 9.69 26.35
N SER A 308 -5.97 10.05 27.39
CA SER A 308 -5.48 10.18 28.76
C SER A 308 -4.94 8.86 29.36
N SER A 309 -5.38 7.72 28.83
CA SER A 309 -4.99 6.37 29.23
C SER A 309 -3.67 5.88 28.61
N TRP A 310 -3.14 6.58 27.60
CA TRP A 310 -1.96 6.13 26.88
C TRP A 310 -0.71 6.18 27.76
N ASN A 311 0.03 5.07 27.79
CA ASN A 311 1.35 5.04 28.39
C ASN A 311 2.41 5.48 27.36
N VAL A 312 2.84 6.74 27.44
CA VAL A 312 3.82 7.33 26.52
C VAL A 312 5.25 7.39 27.09
N SER A 313 5.55 6.68 28.18
CA SER A 313 6.85 6.78 28.87
C SER A 313 8.07 6.38 28.02
N SER A 314 7.86 5.62 26.94
CA SER A 314 8.90 5.21 25.98
C SER A 314 9.06 6.19 24.80
N VAL A 315 8.16 7.15 24.65
CA VAL A 315 8.18 8.09 23.52
C VAL A 315 9.32 9.08 23.70
N THR A 316 10.13 9.26 22.65
CA THR A 316 11.22 10.24 22.62
C THR A 316 10.93 11.42 21.69
N ASN A 317 10.05 11.24 20.70
CA ASN A 317 9.70 12.28 19.72
C ASN A 317 8.19 12.47 19.59
N MET A 318 7.71 13.67 19.94
CA MET A 318 6.33 14.14 19.81
C MET A 318 6.24 15.43 18.97
N GLN A 319 7.29 15.75 18.19
CA GLN A 319 7.33 16.96 17.37
C GLN A 319 6.05 17.07 16.54
N GLY A 320 5.38 18.22 16.60
CA GLY A 320 4.20 18.51 15.80
C GLY A 320 3.02 17.54 15.96
N MET A 321 2.94 16.73 17.02
CA MET A 321 1.94 15.66 17.12
C MET A 321 0.51 16.13 16.84
N PHE A 322 0.09 17.30 17.32
CA PHE A 322 -1.22 17.93 17.11
C PHE A 322 -1.14 19.25 16.33
N TYR A 323 -0.07 19.46 15.54
CA TYR A 323 0.12 20.68 14.76
C TYR A 323 -1.06 20.91 13.82
N ASN A 324 -1.62 22.12 13.84
CA ASN A 324 -2.77 22.52 13.03
C ASN A 324 -4.00 21.59 13.17
N ASN A 325 -4.15 20.91 14.31
CA ASN A 325 -5.37 20.19 14.64
C ASN A 325 -6.42 21.15 15.21
N SER A 326 -7.50 21.39 14.45
CA SER A 326 -8.53 22.38 14.83
C SER A 326 -9.50 21.91 15.93
N SER A 327 -9.63 20.60 16.15
CA SER A 327 -10.68 20.02 17.01
C SER A 327 -10.17 19.42 18.30
N PHE A 328 -8.89 19.09 18.39
CA PHE A 328 -8.31 18.43 19.54
C PHE A 328 -8.40 19.30 20.81
N ASN A 329 -9.07 18.75 21.83
CA ASN A 329 -9.23 19.32 23.16
C ASN A 329 -9.12 18.21 24.23
N GLY A 330 -8.26 17.20 24.03
CA GLY A 330 -8.02 16.15 25.00
C GLY A 330 -7.18 16.61 26.19
N ASP A 331 -7.52 16.15 27.39
CA ASP A 331 -6.65 16.27 28.57
C ASP A 331 -5.63 15.12 28.55
N ILE A 332 -4.36 15.46 28.32
CA ILE A 332 -3.23 14.54 28.30
C ILE A 332 -2.23 14.83 29.43
N SER A 333 -2.65 15.59 30.44
CA SER A 333 -1.78 15.98 31.56
C SER A 333 -1.28 14.79 32.39
N SER A 334 -1.93 13.62 32.26
CA SER A 334 -1.53 12.36 32.88
C SER A 334 -0.30 11.69 32.26
N TRP A 335 0.14 12.12 31.07
CA TRP A 335 1.25 11.50 30.35
C TRP A 335 2.59 11.68 31.07
N ASP A 336 3.35 10.58 31.22
CA ASP A 336 4.76 10.66 31.59
C ASP A 336 5.59 11.03 30.36
N VAL A 337 5.92 12.32 30.26
CA VAL A 337 6.73 12.85 29.18
C VAL A 337 8.21 12.94 29.53
N SER A 338 8.68 12.41 30.65
CA SER A 338 10.07 12.60 31.11
C SER A 338 11.15 12.08 30.13
N GLY A 339 10.81 11.10 29.28
CA GLY A 339 11.69 10.55 28.23
C GLY A 339 11.66 11.30 26.90
N VAL A 340 10.75 12.25 26.71
CA VAL A 340 10.58 12.96 25.44
C VAL A 340 11.68 14.02 25.28
N THR A 341 12.38 14.00 24.15
CA THR A 341 13.46 14.94 23.84
C THR A 341 13.07 15.97 22.77
N GLU A 342 11.97 15.74 22.04
CA GLU A 342 11.50 16.61 20.96
C GLU A 342 9.98 16.85 21.07
N MET A 343 9.57 18.07 21.46
CA MET A 343 8.16 18.50 21.50
C MET A 343 7.88 19.77 20.69
N THR A 344 8.83 20.21 19.87
CA THR A 344 8.70 21.42 19.05
C THR A 344 7.40 21.37 18.23
N ASP A 345 6.66 22.47 18.24
CA ASP A 345 5.42 22.67 17.48
C ASP A 345 4.25 21.69 17.78
N MET A 346 4.32 20.90 18.86
CA MET A 346 3.30 19.89 19.21
C MET A 346 1.86 20.40 19.15
N PHE A 347 1.61 21.64 19.58
CA PHE A 347 0.31 22.32 19.61
C PHE A 347 0.27 23.64 18.83
N LEU A 348 1.22 23.86 17.91
CA LEU A 348 1.21 25.07 17.10
C LEU A 348 0.00 25.03 16.15
N ASN A 349 -0.78 26.11 16.13
CA ASN A 349 -2.05 26.22 15.39
C ASN A 349 -3.15 25.23 15.84
N THR A 350 -3.23 24.89 17.13
CA THR A 350 -4.29 24.02 17.69
C THR A 350 -5.38 24.84 18.41
N PRO A 351 -6.30 25.53 17.70
CA PRO A 351 -7.28 26.42 18.33
C PRO A 351 -8.36 25.70 19.16
N GLY A 352 -8.55 24.39 18.94
CA GLY A 352 -9.50 23.57 19.71
C GLY A 352 -9.08 23.35 21.16
N LEU A 353 -7.78 23.50 21.48
CA LEU A 353 -7.26 23.25 22.82
C LEU A 353 -7.66 24.38 23.77
N SER A 354 -8.54 24.05 24.72
CA SER A 354 -9.06 24.98 25.73
C SER A 354 -7.98 25.43 26.72
N ASP A 355 -8.19 26.59 27.35
CA ASP A 355 -7.27 27.12 28.36
C ASP A 355 -7.15 26.22 29.60
N ALA A 356 -8.23 25.51 29.96
CA ALA A 356 -8.22 24.52 31.03
C ALA A 356 -7.23 23.38 30.74
N ASN A 357 -7.28 22.81 29.53
CA ASN A 357 -6.37 21.74 29.14
C ASN A 357 -4.96 22.25 28.92
N LYS A 358 -4.76 23.46 28.36
CA LYS A 358 -3.44 24.11 28.31
C LYS A 358 -2.83 24.22 29.70
N CYS A 359 -3.60 24.69 30.68
CA CYS A 359 -3.11 24.79 32.05
C CYS A 359 -2.71 23.43 32.63
N ALA A 360 -3.57 22.42 32.51
CA ALA A 360 -3.32 21.08 33.03
C ALA A 360 -2.06 20.45 32.41
N ILE A 361 -1.94 20.54 31.07
CA ILE A 361 -0.78 20.04 30.32
C ILE A 361 0.49 20.78 30.74
N HIS A 362 0.46 22.12 30.80
CA HIS A 362 1.61 22.91 31.20
C HIS A 362 2.08 22.57 32.62
N ALA A 363 1.15 22.44 33.58
CA ALA A 363 1.47 22.10 34.95
C ALA A 363 2.24 20.76 35.06
N SER A 364 1.92 19.80 34.19
CA SER A 364 2.53 18.48 34.14
C SER A 364 3.85 18.46 33.33
N PHE A 365 3.88 19.13 32.18
CA PHE A 365 4.98 18.97 31.21
C PHE A 365 6.12 19.98 31.42
N GLN A 366 5.89 21.09 32.13
CA GLN A 366 6.87 22.19 32.31
C GLN A 366 8.22 21.78 32.89
N SER A 367 8.34 20.62 33.54
CA SER A 367 9.62 20.12 34.06
C SER A 367 10.48 19.41 33.01
N ASN A 368 9.93 19.11 31.83
CA ASN A 368 10.70 18.57 30.72
C ASN A 368 11.39 19.71 29.96
N ASP A 369 12.72 19.62 29.80
CA ASP A 369 13.54 20.61 29.09
C ASP A 369 13.15 20.82 27.60
N ALA A 370 12.47 19.85 26.99
CA ALA A 370 11.96 19.91 25.62
C ALA A 370 10.61 20.64 25.49
N TRP A 371 9.93 20.97 26.60
CA TRP A 371 8.63 21.64 26.59
C TRP A 371 8.74 23.10 26.11
N PRO A 372 8.15 23.48 24.95
CA PRO A 372 8.43 24.79 24.34
C PRO A 372 7.37 25.87 24.65
N TYR A 373 6.35 25.57 25.46
CA TYR A 373 5.18 26.44 25.64
C TYR A 373 5.13 27.12 27.01
N GLU A 374 4.95 28.43 27.02
CA GLU A 374 4.67 29.22 28.22
C GLU A 374 3.16 29.45 28.34
N TRP A 375 2.46 28.54 29.02
CA TRP A 375 1.01 28.62 29.24
C TRP A 375 0.64 28.88 30.70
N SER A 376 1.59 29.38 31.48
CA SER A 376 1.37 29.74 32.89
C SER A 376 0.23 30.76 33.06
N ASP A 377 0.05 31.66 32.09
CA ASP A 377 -1.04 32.65 32.07
C ASP A 377 -2.42 32.04 31.80
N ASN A 378 -2.50 30.84 31.22
CA ASN A 378 -3.76 30.13 30.98
C ASN A 378 -4.27 29.44 32.26
N CYS A 379 -3.42 29.32 33.29
CA CYS A 379 -3.82 28.83 34.59
C CYS A 379 -4.46 29.93 35.42
N TYR A 380 -5.73 29.74 35.82
CA TYR A 380 -6.39 30.69 36.71
C TYR A 380 -5.65 30.75 38.05
N GLN A 381 -5.01 31.88 38.32
CA GLN A 381 -4.31 32.13 39.57
C GLN A 381 -5.19 32.93 40.52
N PHE A 382 -5.67 32.27 41.59
CA PHE A 382 -6.32 32.95 42.71
C PHE A 382 -5.29 33.84 43.42
N GLN A 383 -5.54 35.15 43.46
CA GLN A 383 -4.64 36.12 44.10
C GLN A 383 -4.90 36.20 45.60
N THR A 384 -6.10 35.82 46.04
CA THR A 384 -6.48 35.82 47.45
C THR A 384 -7.20 34.55 47.87
N LYS A 385 -7.11 34.24 49.17
CA LYS A 385 -7.93 33.19 49.80
C LYS A 385 -9.43 33.45 49.61
N GLU A 386 -9.85 34.72 49.62
CA GLU A 386 -11.26 35.13 49.46
C GLU A 386 -11.77 34.87 48.04
N GLU A 387 -10.95 35.10 47.01
CA GLU A 387 -11.28 34.74 45.61
C GLU A 387 -11.42 33.23 45.43
N LEU A 388 -10.53 32.44 46.06
CA LEU A 388 -10.61 30.98 46.04
C LEU A 388 -11.86 30.49 46.78
N GLU A 389 -12.13 31.01 47.97
CA GLU A 389 -13.34 30.69 48.75
C GLU A 389 -14.61 31.04 47.95
N THR A 390 -14.64 32.20 47.30
CA THR A 390 -15.76 32.62 46.44
C THR A 390 -15.96 31.67 45.26
N ALA A 391 -14.89 31.24 44.59
CA ALA A 391 -14.99 30.28 43.48
C ALA A 391 -15.46 28.90 43.95
N VAL A 392 -15.01 28.44 45.11
CA VAL A 392 -15.48 27.19 45.74
C VAL A 392 -16.96 27.29 46.12
N ASP A 393 -17.38 28.41 46.70
CA ASP A 393 -18.79 28.64 47.07
C ASP A 393 -19.69 28.68 45.83
N LEU A 394 -19.26 29.33 44.75
CA LEU A 394 -19.98 29.34 43.48
C LEU A 394 -20.09 27.95 42.84
N TRP A 395 -19.02 27.14 42.90
CA TRP A 395 -19.02 25.78 42.38
C TRP A 395 -19.93 24.84 43.19
N THR A 396 -19.89 24.94 44.52
CA THR A 396 -20.75 24.13 45.40
C THR A 396 -22.23 24.53 45.34
N CYS A 397 -22.54 25.81 45.06
CA CYS A 397 -23.92 26.27 44.86
C CYS A 397 -24.52 25.90 43.50
N SER A 398 -23.69 25.59 42.49
CA SER A 398 -24.14 25.23 41.14
C SER A 398 -24.39 23.73 40.95
N TYR A 399 -24.06 22.90 41.95
CA TYR A 399 -24.23 21.44 41.95
C TYR A 399 -25.23 20.91 43.01
N ASN A 400 -26.09 21.77 43.56
CA ASN A 400 -27.22 21.38 44.44
C ASN A 400 -28.59 21.65 43.81
#